data_AF-A0A7S4VBZ0-F1
#
_entry.id   AF-A0A7S4VBZ0-F1
#
_cell.length_a   1.000
_cell.length_b   1.000
_cell.length_c   1.000
_cell.angle_alpha   90.00
_cell.angle_beta   90.00
_cell.angle_gamma   90.00
#
_symmetry.space_group_name_H-M   'P 1'
#
loop_
_entity.id
_entity.type
_entity.pdbx_description
1 polymer ?
#
loop_
_entity_poly.entity_id
_entity_poly.type
_entity_poly.pdbx_seq_one_letter_code
_entity_poly.pdbx_strand_id
1 'polypeptide(L)'
;MCYPQHVGGHVTFGHIHNLEDFESSEVHFSIISTLMITCSDIHVSLFSPFIACSSVCVSKKSDPMSSLLGYNHIKGDWREHVSDNPSDHSTYNVVIVFGKKLVRDQVTVEYASRIRALAKLFKENVDDDGTATTPFRPSLVCFAGPVRKGNHVPDADAGYIFFRHMCESQSIDLSGVDVFIDSQSKSEARAMQRIADEVRSKYVPKWLDLSSVFESRKDEYGLERSAPRKKVNLHFTLVSTEYHLCNMNDVHHRSPRQSALKSLQGLEDGLTIPSFSRRSSSSQDGYSPWSPHSGNGYSVGGRVYGNAYGSVGSYSDYEEEDEEEDDDSAYSSFSSGGWQGEDALSSNANESPMNSSVRGIVETSWSFQYATYPYVYARDEAVSFLGKCFLLGEELYPLLVNMKGVVEKKEFFQRDNYLMLASIRRSFVGHIEELHKPRRTLRNSLRKFSYHMNKQQIESYGVDNNIRDDRSVDIVLESALLSLGRCVDLVKPAGLLVNSVSKADWERALHALEHSMREIREVCDPDRPLSPTEWGKLVEEDPPMLDIGREVTRERQHKEEGDVYNEADDINYGDVNDNSYHDELDLFRDE
;
A
#
# COMPACT_ATOMS: atom_id res chain seq x y z
N MET A 1 9.22 -13.93 -58.22
CA MET A 1 8.93 -13.04 -59.37
C MET A 1 8.31 -11.76 -58.82
N CYS A 2 8.67 -10.62 -59.43
CA CYS A 2 8.38 -9.22 -59.06
C CYS A 2 9.38 -8.55 -58.09
N TYR A 3 10.40 -7.93 -58.70
CA TYR A 3 11.20 -6.78 -58.23
C TYR A 3 10.36 -5.49 -58.26
N PRO A 4 10.70 -4.41 -57.51
CA PRO A 4 11.67 -3.37 -57.97
C PRO A 4 12.67 -2.93 -56.86
N GLN A 5 13.97 -2.80 -57.14
CA GLN A 5 14.74 -1.62 -57.64
C GLN A 5 15.05 -0.50 -56.61
N HIS A 6 16.36 -0.45 -56.26
CA HIS A 6 17.27 0.65 -55.88
C HIS A 6 16.75 2.01 -55.39
N VAL A 7 17.36 2.54 -54.32
CA VAL A 7 18.32 3.67 -54.38
C VAL A 7 19.34 3.55 -53.23
N GLY A 8 20.64 3.52 -53.55
CA GLY A 8 21.73 3.65 -52.59
C GLY A 8 22.17 5.11 -52.48
N GLY A 9 22.35 5.60 -51.26
CA GLY A 9 22.91 6.91 -50.95
C GLY A 9 24.11 6.75 -50.03
N HIS A 10 25.31 6.87 -50.59
CA HIS A 10 26.56 7.04 -49.86
C HIS A 10 26.58 8.48 -49.29
N VAL A 11 26.74 8.63 -47.99
CA VAL A 11 27.15 9.91 -47.39
C VAL A 11 28.43 9.68 -46.61
N THR A 12 29.50 10.28 -47.13
CA THR A 12 30.83 10.41 -46.53
C THR A 12 30.76 11.32 -45.30
N PHE A 13 31.16 10.81 -44.13
CA PHE A 13 31.43 11.64 -42.96
C PHE A 13 32.87 12.16 -43.01
N GLY A 14 33.00 13.50 -42.98
CA GLY A 14 34.26 14.19 -42.90
C GLY A 14 34.90 14.06 -41.52
N HIS A 15 36.21 13.83 -41.53
CA HIS A 15 37.11 14.03 -40.39
C HIS A 15 37.07 15.49 -39.91
N ILE A 16 36.92 15.69 -38.60
CA ILE A 16 37.47 16.86 -37.90
C ILE A 16 38.29 16.34 -36.73
N HIS A 17 39.50 16.88 -36.64
CA HIS A 17 40.58 16.54 -35.73
C HIS A 17 40.33 16.93 -34.28
N ASN A 18 41.00 16.16 -33.42
CA ASN A 18 41.37 16.37 -32.02
C ASN A 18 41.63 17.83 -31.60
N LEU A 19 41.24 18.13 -30.36
CA LEU A 19 42.01 18.99 -29.46
C LEU A 19 41.96 18.39 -28.06
N GLU A 20 43.12 17.93 -27.63
CA GLU A 20 43.46 17.50 -26.27
C GLU A 20 43.72 18.72 -25.37
N ASP A 21 43.78 18.43 -24.06
CA ASP A 21 44.43 19.16 -22.97
C ASP A 21 43.74 20.39 -22.37
N PHE A 22 43.28 20.25 -21.12
CA PHE A 22 43.74 21.11 -20.02
C PHE A 22 43.58 20.41 -18.66
N GLU A 23 44.70 20.26 -17.96
CA GLU A 23 44.83 19.73 -16.61
C GLU A 23 44.39 20.72 -15.52
N SER A 24 43.93 20.12 -14.41
CA SER A 24 44.09 20.51 -12.99
C SER A 24 43.71 21.92 -12.51
N SER A 25 42.82 21.99 -11.51
CA SER A 25 43.20 22.32 -10.12
C SER A 25 41.98 22.30 -9.18
N GLU A 26 42.17 21.66 -8.01
CA GLU A 26 41.31 21.68 -6.84
C GLU A 26 41.11 23.09 -6.26
N VAL A 27 39.88 23.43 -5.82
CA VAL A 27 39.62 24.18 -4.57
C VAL A 27 38.25 23.76 -4.00
N HIS A 28 38.24 23.47 -2.70
CA HIS A 28 37.12 23.05 -1.86
C HIS A 28 36.01 24.10 -1.67
N PHE A 29 34.76 23.60 -1.55
CA PHE A 29 33.65 24.01 -0.68
C PHE A 29 33.33 25.51 -0.49
N SER A 30 32.20 25.94 -1.08
CA SER A 30 31.05 26.60 -0.40
C SER A 30 30.11 27.16 -1.47
N ILE A 31 28.84 27.40 -1.11
CA ILE A 31 27.75 28.07 -1.85
C ILE A 31 26.68 27.12 -2.44
N ILE A 32 25.73 26.75 -1.58
CA ILE A 32 24.38 26.27 -1.93
C ILE A 32 23.40 27.45 -2.18
N SER A 33 23.87 28.70 -2.31
CA SER A 33 22.99 29.88 -2.39
C SER A 33 23.00 30.65 -3.73
N THR A 34 23.40 30.03 -4.85
CA THR A 34 23.39 30.73 -6.16
C THR A 34 22.89 29.84 -7.29
N LEU A 35 21.65 29.35 -7.18
CA LEU A 35 20.91 28.84 -8.34
C LEU A 35 19.43 29.28 -8.35
N MET A 36 19.18 30.51 -7.90
CA MET A 36 17.93 31.21 -8.12
C MET A 36 18.27 32.64 -8.57
N ILE A 37 17.64 33.07 -9.67
CA ILE A 37 17.67 34.42 -10.28
C ILE A 37 18.81 34.63 -11.31
N THR A 38 18.54 34.32 -12.59
CA THR A 38 18.41 35.32 -13.69
C THR A 38 17.98 34.60 -14.97
N CYS A 39 16.67 34.62 -15.27
CA CYS A 39 16.17 34.50 -16.64
C CYS A 39 15.18 35.65 -16.86
N SER A 40 15.74 36.80 -17.19
CA SER A 40 15.03 37.93 -17.76
C SER A 40 15.79 38.31 -19.03
N ASP A 41 15.07 38.30 -20.15
CA ASP A 41 15.40 38.92 -21.43
C ASP A 41 16.63 38.41 -22.19
N ILE A 42 16.45 37.32 -22.95
CA ILE A 42 17.11 37.17 -24.24
C ILE A 42 16.06 36.75 -25.28
N HIS A 43 15.75 37.70 -26.17
CA HIS A 43 14.99 37.50 -27.40
C HIS A 43 15.88 36.72 -28.39
N VAL A 44 15.65 35.41 -28.54
CA VAL A 44 16.15 34.64 -29.70
C VAL A 44 14.97 34.04 -30.44
N SER A 45 14.71 34.62 -31.61
CA SER A 45 13.82 34.11 -32.64
C SER A 45 14.43 32.88 -33.30
N LEU A 46 13.96 31.68 -32.96
CA LEU A 46 14.16 30.48 -33.77
C LEU A 46 12.89 29.62 -33.77
N PHE A 47 12.54 29.17 -34.98
CA PHE A 47 11.33 28.46 -35.38
C PHE A 47 11.01 27.25 -34.49
N SER A 48 9.80 27.25 -33.93
CA SER A 48 9.16 26.10 -33.29
C SER A 48 8.34 25.32 -34.33
N PRO A 49 8.47 23.98 -34.43
CA PRO A 49 7.41 23.19 -35.04
C PRO A 49 6.23 23.12 -34.06
N PHE A 50 5.05 23.49 -34.56
CA PHE A 50 3.77 23.33 -33.92
C PHE A 50 3.56 21.85 -33.50
N ILE A 51 3.63 21.57 -32.20
CA ILE A 51 2.84 20.49 -31.61
C ILE A 51 1.72 21.20 -30.86
N ALA A 52 0.52 21.13 -31.43
CA ALA A 52 -0.70 21.59 -30.80
C ALA A 52 -0.97 20.73 -29.56
N CYS A 53 -0.43 21.17 -28.42
CA CYS A 53 -0.89 20.72 -27.12
C CYS A 53 -2.21 21.46 -26.87
N SER A 54 -3.32 20.77 -27.07
CA SER A 54 -4.66 21.25 -26.76
C SER A 54 -4.71 21.64 -25.28
N SER A 55 -4.65 22.95 -25.05
CA SER A 55 -5.06 23.60 -23.81
C SER A 55 -6.55 23.32 -23.60
N VAL A 56 -6.87 22.20 -22.95
CA VAL A 56 -8.18 21.99 -22.36
C VAL A 56 -8.27 22.93 -21.15
N CYS A 57 -9.06 23.98 -21.28
CA CYS A 57 -9.46 24.82 -20.17
C CYS A 57 -10.22 23.95 -19.15
N VAL A 58 -9.54 23.51 -18.09
CA VAL A 58 -10.14 22.82 -16.95
C VAL A 58 -10.89 23.86 -16.11
N SER A 59 -12.11 24.16 -16.53
CA SER A 59 -13.09 24.93 -15.76
C SER A 59 -14.02 23.94 -15.04
N LYS A 60 -13.54 23.46 -13.89
CA LYS A 60 -14.23 22.91 -12.71
C LYS A 60 -13.13 22.27 -11.86
N LYS A 61 -13.12 22.50 -10.53
CA LYS A 61 -12.27 21.76 -9.58
C LYS A 61 -12.69 20.28 -9.62
N SER A 62 -12.24 19.53 -10.63
CA SER A 62 -12.30 18.08 -10.61
C SER A 62 -11.25 17.60 -9.63
N ASP A 63 -11.63 16.67 -8.77
CA ASP A 63 -10.73 15.96 -7.88
C ASP A 63 -9.53 15.43 -8.70
N PRO A 64 -8.26 15.70 -8.34
CA PRO A 64 -7.12 15.13 -9.06
C PRO A 64 -7.23 13.60 -9.23
N MET A 65 -7.89 12.89 -8.30
CA MET A 65 -8.15 11.46 -8.42
C MET A 65 -9.19 11.08 -9.48
N SER A 66 -10.09 11.97 -9.91
CA SER A 66 -11.12 11.62 -10.91
C SER A 66 -10.52 11.30 -12.28
N SER A 67 -9.31 11.80 -12.57
CA SER A 67 -8.58 11.47 -13.80
C SER A 67 -8.02 10.04 -13.80
N LEU A 68 -7.64 9.51 -12.64
CA LEU A 68 -7.23 8.12 -12.41
C LEU A 68 -8.44 7.18 -12.49
N LEU A 69 -9.60 7.62 -11.97
CA LEU A 69 -10.84 6.84 -12.00
C LEU A 69 -11.41 6.65 -13.42
N GLY A 70 -11.01 7.46 -14.41
CA GLY A 70 -11.50 7.35 -15.80
C GLY A 70 -11.11 6.06 -16.52
N TYR A 71 -10.02 5.41 -16.12
CA TYR A 71 -9.65 4.05 -16.58
C TYR A 71 -10.27 2.94 -15.72
N ASN A 72 -10.73 3.29 -14.52
CA ASN A 72 -11.38 2.39 -13.58
C ASN A 72 -12.90 2.40 -13.84
N HIS A 73 -13.32 2.15 -15.09
CA HIS A 73 -14.68 1.67 -15.29
C HIS A 73 -14.77 0.27 -14.67
N ILE A 74 -15.02 0.26 -13.36
CA ILE A 74 -15.33 -0.93 -12.59
C ILE A 74 -16.53 -1.56 -13.31
N LYS A 75 -16.33 -2.75 -13.88
CA LYS A 75 -17.45 -3.55 -14.34
C LYS A 75 -18.20 -4.02 -13.11
N GLY A 76 -19.37 -3.44 -12.90
CA GLY A 76 -20.35 -3.91 -11.92
C GLY A 76 -20.19 -3.30 -10.55
N ASP A 77 -21.20 -2.54 -10.13
CA ASP A 77 -21.54 -2.48 -8.70
C ASP A 77 -21.86 -3.90 -8.21
N TRP A 78 -21.58 -4.23 -6.94
CA TRP A 78 -21.93 -5.54 -6.37
C TRP A 78 -23.42 -5.85 -6.57
N ARG A 79 -24.25 -4.81 -6.63
CA ARG A 79 -25.69 -4.86 -6.91
C ARG A 79 -26.01 -5.49 -8.26
N GLU A 80 -25.18 -5.26 -9.29
CA GLU A 80 -25.38 -5.85 -10.62
C GLU A 80 -25.18 -7.38 -10.61
N HIS A 81 -24.54 -7.90 -9.56
CA HIS A 81 -24.27 -9.32 -9.39
C HIS A 81 -25.25 -10.01 -8.42
N VAL A 82 -26.12 -9.25 -7.75
CA VAL A 82 -27.21 -9.80 -6.95
C VAL A 82 -28.34 -10.16 -7.89
N SER A 83 -28.65 -11.45 -7.99
CA SER A 83 -29.79 -11.91 -8.78
C SER A 83 -31.09 -11.37 -8.17
N ASP A 84 -31.95 -10.77 -8.99
CA ASP A 84 -33.30 -10.34 -8.58
C ASP A 84 -34.15 -11.51 -8.05
N ASN A 85 -33.77 -12.74 -8.41
CA ASN A 85 -34.43 -13.96 -7.96
C ASN A 85 -33.65 -14.58 -6.79
N PRO A 86 -34.19 -14.56 -5.55
CA PRO A 86 -33.53 -15.11 -4.37
C PRO A 86 -33.24 -16.61 -4.48
N SER A 87 -33.91 -17.32 -5.39
CA SER A 87 -33.69 -18.76 -5.62
C SER A 87 -32.48 -19.06 -6.51
N ASP A 88 -31.95 -18.06 -7.22
CA ASP A 88 -30.78 -18.20 -8.08
C ASP A 88 -29.53 -17.77 -7.31
N HIS A 89 -29.08 -18.63 -6.39
CA HIS A 89 -27.83 -18.45 -5.64
C HIS A 89 -26.59 -18.79 -6.49
N SER A 90 -26.50 -18.22 -7.68
CA SER A 90 -25.33 -18.41 -8.55
C SER A 90 -24.16 -17.52 -8.15
N THR A 91 -24.43 -16.33 -7.60
CA THR A 91 -23.38 -15.39 -7.19
C THR A 91 -23.19 -15.39 -5.67
N TYR A 92 -21.94 -15.58 -5.23
CA TYR A 92 -21.52 -15.42 -3.85
C TYR A 92 -20.60 -14.21 -3.73
N ASN A 93 -20.91 -13.32 -2.79
CA ASN A 93 -20.16 -12.11 -2.54
C ASN A 93 -19.13 -12.35 -1.43
N VAL A 94 -17.86 -12.05 -1.70
CA VAL A 94 -16.75 -12.16 -0.76
C VAL A 94 -16.16 -10.77 -0.54
N VAL A 95 -16.21 -10.26 0.68
CA VAL A 95 -15.60 -8.97 1.01
C VAL A 95 -14.19 -9.20 1.52
N ILE A 96 -13.21 -8.40 1.05
CA ILE A 96 -11.84 -8.41 1.57
C ILE A 96 -11.54 -7.02 2.15
N VAL A 97 -11.29 -6.95 3.46
CA VAL A 97 -10.91 -5.72 4.16
C VAL A 97 -9.41 -5.73 4.39
N PHE A 98 -8.70 -4.79 3.75
CA PHE A 98 -7.25 -4.65 3.90
C PHE A 98 -6.90 -3.91 5.19
N GLY A 99 -6.04 -4.55 5.98
CA GLY A 99 -5.47 -4.00 7.20
C GLY A 99 -4.62 -2.76 6.97
N LYS A 100 -4.49 -1.94 8.01
CA LYS A 100 -3.54 -0.84 8.11
C LYS A 100 -2.80 -1.00 9.43
N LYS A 101 -1.51 -0.61 9.43
CA LYS A 101 -0.62 -0.71 10.58
C LYS A 101 -1.29 -0.13 11.82
N LEU A 102 -1.49 -0.95 12.84
CA LEU A 102 -1.93 -0.45 14.14
C LEU A 102 -0.87 0.49 14.74
N VAL A 103 -1.32 1.46 15.51
CA VAL A 103 -0.44 2.34 16.29
C VAL A 103 -0.65 1.98 17.75
N ARG A 104 0.34 1.31 18.36
CA ARG A 104 0.28 0.83 19.76
C ARG A 104 -0.87 -0.13 20.01
N ASP A 105 -0.98 -1.14 19.15
CA ASP A 105 -2.07 -2.14 19.20
C ASP A 105 -3.49 -1.56 19.08
N GLN A 106 -3.62 -0.31 18.61
CA GLN A 106 -4.90 0.36 18.44
C GLN A 106 -5.22 0.59 16.96
N VAL A 107 -6.50 0.41 16.63
CA VAL A 107 -7.06 0.72 15.31
C VAL A 107 -6.88 2.22 15.06
N THR A 108 -6.37 2.57 13.89
CA THR A 108 -6.12 3.94 13.49
C THR A 108 -7.36 4.57 12.83
N VAL A 109 -7.37 5.89 12.67
CA VAL A 109 -8.48 6.58 12.01
C VAL A 109 -8.62 6.13 10.55
N GLU A 110 -7.51 5.93 9.83
CA GLU A 110 -7.54 5.41 8.47
C GLU A 110 -8.08 3.98 8.43
N TYR A 111 -7.63 3.09 9.31
CA TYR A 111 -8.14 1.73 9.31
C TYR A 111 -9.63 1.68 9.65
N ALA A 112 -10.04 2.51 10.61
CA ALA A 112 -11.42 2.65 10.99
C ALA A 112 -12.30 3.17 9.84
N SER A 113 -11.80 4.07 8.99
CA SER A 113 -12.57 4.56 7.84
C SER A 113 -12.89 3.43 6.85
N ARG A 114 -11.94 2.51 6.61
CA ARG A 114 -12.16 1.30 5.80
C ARG A 114 -13.27 0.42 6.38
N ILE A 115 -13.23 0.19 7.68
CA ILE A 115 -14.22 -0.65 8.37
C ILE A 115 -15.60 0.03 8.43
N ARG A 116 -15.64 1.35 8.62
CA ARG A 116 -16.87 2.15 8.53
C ARG A 116 -17.49 2.10 7.14
N ALA A 117 -16.68 2.14 6.09
CA ALA A 117 -17.17 1.99 4.72
C ALA A 117 -17.87 0.64 4.53
N LEU A 118 -17.30 -0.46 5.04
CA LEU A 118 -17.96 -1.75 5.03
C LEU A 118 -19.26 -1.75 5.85
N ALA A 119 -19.23 -1.24 7.09
CA ALA A 119 -20.41 -1.25 7.94
C ALA A 119 -21.55 -0.35 7.39
N LYS A 120 -21.22 0.70 6.63
CA LYS A 120 -22.21 1.50 5.87
C LYS A 120 -22.90 0.66 4.80
N LEU A 121 -22.16 -0.12 4.02
CA LEU A 121 -22.76 -1.01 3.02
C LEU A 121 -23.79 -1.98 3.64
N PHE A 122 -23.49 -2.52 4.83
CA PHE A 122 -24.42 -3.39 5.55
C PHE A 122 -25.69 -2.69 6.06
N LYS A 123 -25.61 -1.37 6.33
CA LYS A 123 -26.71 -0.58 6.90
C LYS A 123 -27.60 0.05 5.84
N GLU A 124 -27.03 0.38 4.68
CA GLU A 124 -27.74 1.00 3.56
C GLU A 124 -28.77 0.02 2.99
N ASN A 125 -30.03 0.23 3.39
CA ASN A 125 -31.21 -0.51 2.92
C ASN A 125 -32.11 0.35 2.03
N VAL A 126 -31.71 1.59 1.78
CA VAL A 126 -32.52 2.60 1.10
C VAL A 126 -31.61 3.32 0.12
N ASP A 127 -32.00 3.33 -1.14
CA ASP A 127 -31.33 4.12 -2.17
C ASP A 127 -31.63 5.60 -2.03
N ASP A 128 -30.86 6.44 -2.71
CA ASP A 128 -31.06 7.89 -2.76
C ASP A 128 -32.49 8.30 -3.16
N ASP A 129 -33.19 7.45 -3.94
CA ASP A 129 -34.57 7.67 -4.38
C ASP A 129 -35.62 7.17 -3.37
N GLY A 130 -35.19 6.76 -2.17
CA GLY A 130 -36.06 6.23 -1.11
C GLY A 130 -36.57 4.80 -1.34
N THR A 131 -36.14 4.14 -2.43
CA THR A 131 -36.51 2.75 -2.71
C THR A 131 -35.74 1.81 -1.80
N ALA A 132 -36.47 0.90 -1.15
CA ALA A 132 -35.86 -0.14 -0.33
C ALA A 132 -35.02 -1.05 -1.22
N THR A 133 -33.71 -1.08 -0.98
CA THR A 133 -32.79 -2.00 -1.64
C THR A 133 -32.57 -3.24 -0.82
N THR A 134 -32.19 -4.31 -1.52
CA THR A 134 -31.72 -5.53 -0.86
C THR A 134 -30.47 -5.18 -0.05
N PRO A 135 -30.47 -5.45 1.27
CA PRO A 135 -29.31 -5.17 2.11
C PRO A 135 -28.08 -5.87 1.55
N PHE A 136 -26.93 -5.18 1.56
CA PHE A 136 -25.67 -5.85 1.26
C PHE A 136 -25.39 -6.93 2.29
N ARG A 137 -25.44 -8.20 1.86
CA ARG A 137 -25.20 -9.38 2.70
C ARG A 137 -24.18 -10.29 2.05
N PRO A 138 -22.88 -10.03 2.25
CA PRO A 138 -21.85 -10.88 1.69
C PRO A 138 -21.90 -12.27 2.32
N SER A 139 -21.53 -13.29 1.55
CA SER A 139 -21.46 -14.67 2.02
C SER A 139 -20.25 -14.89 2.92
N LEU A 140 -19.17 -14.11 2.70
CA LEU A 140 -17.92 -14.20 3.46
C LEU A 140 -17.30 -12.80 3.61
N VAL A 141 -16.82 -12.47 4.80
CA VAL A 141 -15.97 -11.29 5.05
C VAL A 141 -14.59 -11.76 5.49
N CYS A 142 -13.56 -11.34 4.76
CA CYS A 142 -12.16 -11.64 4.99
C CYS A 142 -11.44 -10.40 5.55
N PHE A 143 -10.86 -10.49 6.74
CA PHE A 143 -9.96 -9.47 7.28
C PHE A 143 -8.52 -9.91 7.03
N ALA A 144 -7.72 -9.05 6.38
CA ALA A 144 -6.34 -9.35 6.03
C ALA A 144 -5.37 -8.38 6.70
N GLY A 145 -4.34 -8.87 7.39
CA GLY A 145 -3.32 -7.99 7.96
C GLY A 145 -2.43 -8.68 9.01
N PRO A 146 -1.10 -8.61 8.85
CA PRO A 146 -0.15 -9.26 9.76
C PRO A 146 -0.07 -8.62 11.14
N VAL A 147 0.66 -9.28 12.03
CA VAL A 147 1.34 -8.62 13.15
C VAL A 147 2.53 -7.81 12.61
N ARG A 148 2.52 -6.50 12.82
CA ARG A 148 3.64 -5.62 12.42
C ARG A 148 4.59 -5.35 13.58
N LYS A 149 5.85 -5.03 13.28
CA LYS A 149 6.86 -4.66 14.28
C LYS A 149 6.35 -3.56 15.22
N GLY A 150 6.45 -3.82 16.52
CA GLY A 150 5.98 -2.92 17.58
C GLY A 150 4.53 -3.16 18.03
N ASN A 151 3.77 -4.01 17.33
CA ASN A 151 2.43 -4.44 17.73
C ASN A 151 2.46 -5.91 18.18
N HIS A 152 1.60 -6.23 19.14
CA HIS A 152 1.32 -7.58 19.64
C HIS A 152 0.04 -8.16 19.02
N VAL A 153 -0.84 -7.30 18.52
CA VAL A 153 -2.12 -7.70 17.92
C VAL A 153 -1.99 -7.67 16.39
N PRO A 154 -2.46 -8.72 15.68
CA PRO A 154 -2.55 -8.68 14.22
C PRO A 154 -3.50 -7.57 13.75
N ASP A 155 -3.14 -6.87 12.68
CA ASP A 155 -4.01 -5.84 12.08
C ASP A 155 -5.40 -6.43 11.79
N ALA A 156 -5.47 -7.65 11.23
CA ALA A 156 -6.73 -8.34 10.89
C ALA A 156 -7.64 -8.58 12.10
N ASP A 157 -7.08 -9.02 13.23
CA ASP A 157 -7.82 -9.33 14.45
C ASP A 157 -8.41 -8.04 15.05
N ALA A 158 -7.60 -6.98 15.14
CA ALA A 158 -8.04 -5.67 15.64
C ALA A 158 -9.16 -5.09 14.76
N GLY A 159 -9.02 -5.21 13.44
CA GLY A 159 -10.04 -4.77 12.49
C GLY A 159 -11.35 -5.52 12.64
N TYR A 160 -11.32 -6.84 12.77
CA TYR A 160 -12.51 -7.65 12.99
C TYR A 160 -13.21 -7.31 14.32
N ILE A 161 -12.46 -7.14 15.40
CA ILE A 161 -13.02 -6.75 16.71
C ILE A 161 -13.72 -5.40 16.61
N PHE A 162 -13.08 -4.42 15.96
CA PHE A 162 -13.68 -3.10 15.74
C PHE A 162 -14.94 -3.17 14.88
N PHE A 163 -14.92 -3.94 13.79
CA PHE A 163 -16.07 -4.17 12.93
C PHE A 163 -17.25 -4.76 13.69
N ARG A 164 -17.03 -5.83 14.46
CA ARG A 164 -18.08 -6.48 15.25
C ARG A 164 -18.70 -5.51 16.26
N HIS A 165 -17.88 -4.77 17.00
CA HIS A 165 -18.35 -3.78 17.95
C HIS A 165 -19.18 -2.68 17.26
N MET A 166 -18.75 -2.24 16.08
CA MET A 166 -19.47 -1.24 15.30
C MET A 166 -20.83 -1.76 14.83
N CYS A 167 -20.89 -2.99 14.31
CA CYS A 167 -22.15 -3.60 13.89
C CYS A 167 -23.12 -3.75 15.06
N GLU A 168 -22.65 -4.23 16.22
CA GLU A 168 -23.47 -4.34 17.44
C GLU A 168 -24.00 -2.98 17.90
N SER A 169 -23.13 -1.97 17.97
CA SER A 169 -23.48 -0.59 18.36
C SER A 169 -24.51 0.05 17.43
N GLN A 170 -24.59 -0.44 16.19
CA GLN A 170 -25.44 0.12 15.13
C GLN A 170 -26.60 -0.79 14.78
N SER A 171 -26.82 -1.85 15.56
CA SER A 171 -27.86 -2.87 15.31
C SER A 171 -27.80 -3.45 13.90
N ILE A 172 -26.60 -3.58 13.33
CA ILE A 172 -26.36 -4.26 12.06
C ILE A 172 -26.35 -5.75 12.34
N ASP A 173 -27.30 -6.46 11.75
CA ASP A 173 -27.35 -7.92 11.83
C ASP A 173 -26.26 -8.54 10.94
N LEU A 174 -25.52 -9.48 11.51
CA LEU A 174 -24.46 -10.25 10.84
C LEU A 174 -24.84 -11.72 10.62
N SER A 175 -26.11 -12.08 10.84
CA SER A 175 -26.58 -13.44 10.64
C SER A 175 -26.36 -13.90 9.19
N GLY A 176 -25.90 -15.14 9.04
CA GLY A 176 -25.63 -15.76 7.72
C GLY A 176 -24.32 -15.32 7.05
N VAL A 177 -23.52 -14.45 7.66
CA VAL A 177 -22.23 -14.01 7.12
C VAL A 177 -21.11 -14.82 7.75
N ASP A 178 -20.38 -15.59 6.94
CA ASP A 178 -19.16 -16.26 7.38
C ASP A 178 -18.01 -15.24 7.51
N VAL A 179 -17.07 -15.48 8.44
CA VAL A 179 -15.90 -14.61 8.64
C VAL A 179 -14.62 -15.42 8.55
N PHE A 180 -13.64 -14.89 7.83
CA PHE A 180 -12.27 -15.40 7.77
C PHE A 180 -11.30 -14.29 8.19
N ILE A 181 -10.31 -14.63 9.02
CA ILE A 181 -9.32 -13.68 9.54
C ILE A 181 -7.94 -14.22 9.21
N ASP A 182 -7.21 -13.49 8.36
CA ASP A 182 -5.83 -13.81 7.99
C ASP A 182 -4.86 -12.90 8.74
N SER A 183 -4.41 -13.39 9.89
CA SER A 183 -3.41 -12.76 10.75
C SER A 183 -1.98 -13.24 10.46
N GLN A 184 -1.80 -14.19 9.54
CA GLN A 184 -0.52 -14.87 9.31
C GLN A 184 0.24 -14.34 8.09
N SER A 185 -0.44 -13.69 7.15
CA SER A 185 0.20 -13.14 5.96
C SER A 185 1.06 -11.93 6.25
N LYS A 186 2.37 -12.06 6.00
CA LYS A 186 3.35 -10.96 6.11
C LYS A 186 3.19 -9.88 5.05
N SER A 187 2.55 -10.18 3.92
CA SER A 187 2.35 -9.25 2.80
C SER A 187 0.95 -9.36 2.21
N GLU A 188 0.51 -8.31 1.51
CA GLU A 188 -0.81 -8.26 0.88
C GLU A 188 -0.97 -9.33 -0.22
N ALA A 189 0.07 -9.55 -1.02
CA ALA A 189 0.06 -10.61 -2.05
C ALA A 189 -0.13 -12.00 -1.42
N ARG A 190 0.55 -12.29 -0.30
CA ARG A 190 0.35 -13.54 0.44
C ARG A 190 -1.03 -13.62 1.07
N ALA A 191 -1.58 -12.51 1.56
CA ALA A 191 -2.94 -12.46 2.10
C ALA A 191 -3.98 -12.79 1.05
N MET A 192 -3.88 -12.17 -0.13
CA MET A 192 -4.76 -12.47 -1.27
C MET A 192 -4.67 -13.92 -1.70
N GLN A 193 -3.46 -14.49 -1.73
CA GLN A 193 -3.26 -15.91 -2.04
C GLN A 193 -3.93 -16.82 -1.01
N ARG A 194 -3.74 -16.57 0.29
CA ARG A 194 -4.37 -17.37 1.35
C ARG A 194 -5.88 -17.27 1.37
N ILE A 195 -6.42 -16.06 1.15
CA ILE A 195 -7.86 -15.87 1.01
C ILE A 195 -8.38 -16.67 -0.19
N ALA A 196 -7.72 -16.61 -1.35
CA ALA A 196 -8.09 -17.40 -2.52
C ALA A 196 -8.05 -18.91 -2.21
N ASP A 197 -7.02 -19.38 -1.52
CA ASP A 197 -6.86 -20.80 -1.19
C ASP A 197 -7.91 -21.28 -0.16
N GLU A 198 -8.24 -20.47 0.85
CA GLU A 198 -9.32 -20.75 1.80
C GLU A 198 -10.68 -20.78 1.09
N VAL A 199 -10.98 -19.78 0.24
CA VAL A 199 -12.19 -19.73 -0.58
C VAL A 199 -12.29 -20.97 -1.46
N ARG A 200 -11.22 -21.32 -2.17
CA ARG A 200 -11.16 -22.48 -3.07
C ARG A 200 -11.38 -23.80 -2.33
N SER A 201 -10.74 -23.98 -1.19
CA SER A 201 -10.71 -25.28 -0.50
C SER A 201 -11.96 -25.54 0.34
N LYS A 202 -12.51 -24.51 0.98
CA LYS A 202 -13.57 -24.66 1.98
C LYS A 202 -14.93 -24.19 1.49
N TYR A 203 -14.98 -23.06 0.78
CA TYR A 203 -16.24 -22.39 0.46
C TYR A 203 -16.77 -22.79 -0.93
N VAL A 204 -15.91 -22.84 -1.94
CA VAL A 204 -16.29 -23.20 -3.31
C VAL A 204 -16.99 -24.58 -3.39
N PRO A 205 -16.52 -25.66 -2.74
CA PRO A 205 -17.24 -26.93 -2.78
C PRO A 205 -18.65 -26.83 -2.19
N LYS A 206 -18.79 -26.16 -1.03
CA LYS A 206 -20.09 -25.92 -0.38
C LYS A 206 -21.04 -25.12 -1.28
N TRP A 207 -20.53 -24.07 -1.93
CA TRP A 207 -21.31 -23.21 -2.83
C TRP A 207 -21.68 -23.89 -4.14
N LEU A 208 -20.79 -24.74 -4.69
CA LEU A 208 -21.12 -25.61 -5.81
C LEU A 208 -22.21 -26.62 -5.42
N ASP A 209 -22.17 -27.20 -4.22
CA ASP A 209 -23.20 -28.13 -3.78
C ASP A 209 -24.58 -27.47 -3.68
N LEU A 210 -24.63 -26.21 -3.22
CA LEU A 210 -25.84 -25.40 -3.12
C LEU A 210 -26.32 -24.82 -4.46
N SER A 211 -25.42 -24.62 -5.42
CA SER A 211 -25.77 -24.06 -6.72
C SER A 211 -26.70 -25.00 -7.50
N SER A 212 -27.83 -24.43 -7.93
CA SER A 212 -28.78 -25.06 -8.86
C SER A 212 -28.45 -24.77 -10.33
N VAL A 213 -27.46 -23.89 -10.59
CA VAL A 213 -27.12 -23.47 -11.95
C VAL A 213 -26.18 -24.48 -12.58
N PHE A 214 -26.64 -25.04 -13.68
CA PHE A 214 -25.86 -25.92 -14.53
C PHE A 214 -25.54 -25.21 -15.83
N GLU A 215 -24.26 -25.17 -16.17
CA GLU A 215 -23.81 -24.69 -17.47
C GLU A 215 -23.61 -25.89 -18.38
N SER A 216 -24.45 -25.96 -19.42
CA SER A 216 -24.26 -26.88 -20.52
C SER A 216 -23.31 -26.22 -21.51
N ARG A 217 -22.06 -26.70 -21.55
CA ARG A 217 -21.10 -26.25 -22.56
C ARG A 217 -21.51 -26.88 -23.90
N LYS A 218 -22.19 -26.10 -24.73
CA LYS A 218 -22.34 -26.42 -26.15
C LYS A 218 -20.96 -26.36 -26.79
N ASP A 219 -20.61 -27.37 -27.56
CA ASP A 219 -19.39 -27.34 -28.37
C ASP A 219 -19.55 -26.31 -29.52
N GLU A 220 -18.49 -26.13 -30.31
CA GLU A 220 -18.48 -25.23 -31.47
C GLU A 220 -19.60 -25.53 -32.49
N TYR A 221 -20.16 -26.74 -32.47
CA TYR A 221 -21.26 -27.18 -33.33
C TYR A 221 -22.64 -27.08 -32.66
N GLY A 222 -22.71 -26.49 -31.46
CA GLY A 222 -23.95 -26.35 -30.70
C GLY A 222 -24.42 -27.64 -30.01
N LEU A 223 -23.62 -28.71 -30.03
CA LEU A 223 -23.94 -30.00 -29.42
C LEU A 223 -23.49 -30.04 -27.96
N GLU A 224 -24.38 -30.48 -27.09
CA GLU A 224 -24.11 -30.69 -25.66
C GLU A 224 -23.34 -32.00 -25.48
N ARG A 225 -22.01 -31.98 -25.62
CA ARG A 225 -21.19 -33.20 -25.51
C ARG A 225 -20.72 -33.51 -24.08
N SER A 226 -20.77 -32.54 -23.17
CA SER A 226 -20.33 -32.71 -21.79
C SER A 226 -21.50 -32.74 -20.82
N ALA A 227 -21.41 -33.60 -19.80
CA ALA A 227 -22.34 -33.59 -18.68
C ALA A 227 -22.45 -32.16 -18.10
N PRO A 228 -23.66 -31.72 -17.73
CA PRO A 228 -23.87 -30.38 -17.18
C PRO A 228 -22.96 -30.19 -15.96
N ARG A 229 -22.20 -29.09 -15.96
CA ARG A 229 -21.29 -28.74 -14.85
C ARG A 229 -21.98 -27.70 -13.99
N LYS A 230 -21.88 -27.86 -12.67
CA LYS A 230 -22.35 -26.81 -11.75
C LYS A 230 -21.50 -25.56 -11.92
N LYS A 231 -22.14 -24.41 -11.93
CA LYS A 231 -21.49 -23.11 -12.05
C LYS A 231 -21.69 -22.30 -10.78
N VAL A 232 -20.65 -21.58 -10.38
CA VAL A 232 -20.71 -20.60 -9.31
C VAL A 232 -19.94 -19.36 -9.73
N ASN A 233 -20.53 -18.19 -9.47
CA ASN A 233 -19.92 -16.89 -9.69
C ASN A 233 -19.46 -16.35 -8.34
N LEU A 234 -18.21 -15.92 -8.25
CA LEU A 234 -17.63 -15.31 -7.06
C LEU A 234 -17.35 -13.85 -7.36
N HIS A 235 -18.00 -12.96 -6.62
CA HIS A 235 -17.73 -11.53 -6.71
C HIS A 235 -16.95 -11.07 -5.48
N PHE A 236 -15.77 -10.49 -5.68
CA PHE A 236 -14.93 -9.98 -4.60
C PHE A 236 -15.10 -8.46 -4.45
N THR A 237 -15.54 -7.99 -3.29
CA THR A 237 -15.58 -6.57 -2.97
C THR A 237 -14.37 -6.20 -2.11
N LEU A 238 -13.45 -5.43 -2.68
CA LEU A 238 -12.20 -5.03 -2.04
C LEU A 238 -12.41 -3.71 -1.29
N VAL A 239 -12.27 -3.72 0.04
CA VAL A 239 -12.51 -2.56 0.91
C VAL A 239 -11.19 -2.00 1.43
N SER A 240 -10.86 -0.79 1.02
CA SER A 240 -9.71 -0.03 1.52
C SER A 240 -9.83 1.46 1.15
N THR A 241 -8.84 2.26 1.53
CA THR A 241 -8.68 3.64 1.07
C THR A 241 -8.54 3.75 -0.44
N GLU A 242 -9.00 4.88 -0.98
CA GLU A 242 -8.95 5.25 -2.41
C GLU A 242 -7.57 5.05 -3.03
N TYR A 243 -6.54 5.68 -2.46
CA TYR A 243 -5.17 5.58 -2.98
C TYR A 243 -4.67 4.13 -3.02
N HIS A 244 -5.01 3.32 -2.00
CA HIS A 244 -4.55 1.94 -1.92
C HIS A 244 -5.19 1.07 -3.02
N LEU A 245 -6.52 1.16 -3.19
CA LEU A 245 -7.21 0.38 -4.22
C LEU A 245 -6.85 0.85 -5.64
N CYS A 246 -6.67 2.15 -5.85
CA CYS A 246 -6.18 2.68 -7.12
C CYS A 246 -4.77 2.15 -7.43
N ASN A 247 -3.85 2.16 -6.45
CA ASN A 247 -2.51 1.59 -6.61
C ASN A 247 -2.56 0.11 -6.97
N MET A 248 -3.41 -0.67 -6.30
CA MET A 248 -3.59 -2.09 -6.58
C MET A 248 -4.09 -2.33 -8.00
N ASN A 249 -5.07 -1.54 -8.46
CA ASN A 249 -5.58 -1.62 -9.81
C ASN A 249 -4.54 -1.18 -10.86
N ASP A 250 -3.81 -0.11 -10.59
CA ASP A 250 -2.74 0.39 -11.46
C ASP A 250 -1.62 -0.64 -11.61
N VAL A 251 -1.21 -1.28 -10.52
CA VAL A 251 -0.26 -2.41 -10.55
C VAL A 251 -0.84 -3.56 -11.36
N HIS A 252 -2.14 -3.87 -11.22
CA HIS A 252 -2.77 -4.92 -12.03
C HIS A 252 -2.70 -4.65 -13.53
N HIS A 253 -2.93 -3.42 -13.96
CA HIS A 253 -2.87 -3.05 -15.37
C HIS A 253 -1.45 -2.91 -15.90
N ARG A 254 -0.54 -2.32 -15.12
CA ARG A 254 0.85 -2.01 -15.56
C ARG A 254 1.81 -3.17 -15.36
N SER A 255 1.57 -4.04 -14.39
CA SER A 255 2.42 -5.18 -14.06
C SER A 255 1.58 -6.38 -13.58
N PRO A 256 0.74 -6.97 -14.46
CA PRO A 256 -0.23 -8.01 -14.08
C PRO A 256 0.42 -9.22 -13.39
N ARG A 257 1.68 -9.53 -13.72
CA ARG A 257 2.41 -10.67 -13.16
C ARG A 257 2.75 -10.50 -11.68
N GLN A 258 2.83 -9.26 -11.22
CA GLN A 258 3.17 -8.87 -9.85
C GLN A 258 1.93 -8.41 -9.05
N SER A 259 0.76 -8.39 -9.68
CA SER A 259 -0.47 -7.96 -9.04
C SER A 259 -0.94 -8.95 -7.98
N ALA A 260 -1.29 -8.44 -6.81
CA ALA A 260 -1.93 -9.22 -5.75
C ALA A 260 -3.31 -9.80 -6.18
N LEU A 261 -3.97 -9.19 -7.17
CA LEU A 261 -5.26 -9.66 -7.71
C LEU A 261 -5.14 -10.94 -8.54
N LYS A 262 -3.93 -11.30 -8.97
CA LYS A 262 -3.68 -12.50 -9.78
C LYS A 262 -4.13 -13.79 -9.08
N SER A 263 -4.02 -13.83 -7.75
CA SER A 263 -4.47 -14.97 -6.95
C SER A 263 -5.98 -15.22 -7.03
N LEU A 264 -6.79 -14.15 -7.19
CA LEU A 264 -8.23 -14.27 -7.39
C LEU A 264 -8.56 -14.83 -8.78
N GLN A 265 -7.87 -14.36 -9.82
CA GLN A 265 -8.03 -14.90 -11.19
C GLN A 265 -7.69 -16.40 -11.27
N GLY A 266 -6.68 -16.84 -10.51
CA GLY A 266 -6.29 -18.25 -10.44
C GLY A 266 -7.35 -19.18 -9.84
N LEU A 267 -8.48 -18.67 -9.34
CA LEU A 267 -9.62 -19.51 -8.92
C LEU A 267 -10.32 -20.16 -10.11
N GLU A 268 -10.27 -19.55 -11.29
CA GLU A 268 -10.93 -20.04 -12.52
C GLU A 268 -10.17 -21.24 -13.12
N ASP A 269 -8.84 -21.19 -13.10
CA ASP A 269 -7.97 -22.16 -13.79
C ASP A 269 -7.79 -23.50 -13.05
N GLY A 270 -8.23 -23.60 -11.79
CA GLY A 270 -7.70 -24.59 -10.85
C GLY A 270 -8.58 -25.79 -10.47
N LEU A 271 -9.86 -25.83 -10.84
CA LEU A 271 -10.76 -26.88 -10.32
C LEU A 271 -10.70 -28.20 -11.10
N THR A 272 -9.51 -28.79 -11.13
CA THR A 272 -9.42 -30.26 -11.08
C THR A 272 -9.34 -30.64 -9.62
N ILE A 273 -10.48 -30.67 -8.92
CA ILE A 273 -10.54 -31.09 -7.52
C ILE A 273 -9.95 -32.51 -7.46
N PRO A 274 -8.78 -32.73 -6.84
CA PRO A 274 -8.27 -34.07 -6.65
C PRO A 274 -9.33 -34.81 -5.84
N SER A 275 -9.83 -35.91 -6.39
CA SER A 275 -10.86 -36.72 -5.74
C SER A 275 -10.35 -37.11 -4.35
N PHE A 276 -10.92 -36.49 -3.31
CA PHE A 276 -10.71 -36.89 -1.92
C PHE A 276 -11.23 -38.32 -1.80
N SER A 277 -10.33 -39.28 -2.01
CA SER A 277 -10.57 -40.67 -1.67
C SER A 277 -10.70 -40.71 -0.16
N ARG A 278 -11.95 -40.68 0.30
CA ARG A 278 -12.33 -40.94 1.69
C ARG A 278 -11.64 -42.25 2.06
N ARG A 279 -10.50 -42.18 2.76
CA ARG A 279 -9.88 -43.35 3.39
C ARG A 279 -10.89 -43.80 4.44
N SER A 280 -11.76 -44.73 4.06
CA SER A 280 -12.45 -45.59 4.99
C SER A 280 -11.37 -46.29 5.78
N SER A 281 -11.18 -45.85 7.02
CA SER A 281 -10.43 -46.56 8.04
C SER A 281 -11.16 -47.88 8.30
N SER A 282 -10.92 -48.87 7.44
CA SER A 282 -11.15 -50.27 7.77
C SER A 282 -9.98 -50.69 8.64
N SER A 283 -10.31 -50.82 9.91
CA SER A 283 -9.56 -51.55 10.91
C SER A 283 -9.18 -52.93 10.36
N GLN A 284 -7.89 -53.17 10.21
CA GLN A 284 -7.37 -54.52 10.16
C GLN A 284 -6.10 -54.60 11.01
N ASP A 285 -6.30 -55.21 12.16
CA ASP A 285 -5.29 -55.67 13.10
C ASP A 285 -4.20 -56.48 12.39
N GLY A 286 -2.95 -56.20 12.75
CA GLY A 286 -1.78 -56.91 12.24
C GLY A 286 -0.56 -56.68 13.12
N TYR A 287 -0.56 -57.36 14.27
CA TYR A 287 0.61 -57.52 15.14
C TYR A 287 1.83 -58.07 14.37
N SER A 288 3.00 -57.46 14.53
CA SER A 288 4.24 -58.21 14.83
C SER A 288 5.41 -57.34 15.33
N PRO A 289 6.33 -57.92 16.12
CA PRO A 289 7.18 -57.22 17.09
C PRO A 289 8.70 -57.32 16.78
N TRP A 290 9.52 -56.66 17.62
CA TRP A 290 11.01 -56.66 17.68
C TRP A 290 11.70 -55.74 16.66
N SER A 291 12.71 -54.90 16.98
CA SER A 291 13.64 -54.82 18.11
C SER A 291 14.24 -53.40 18.24
N PRO A 292 14.82 -53.04 19.39
CA PRO A 292 15.43 -51.75 19.68
C PRO A 292 16.93 -51.74 19.35
N HIS A 293 17.48 -50.60 18.92
CA HIS A 293 18.93 -50.33 19.02
C HIS A 293 19.17 -48.97 19.68
N SER A 294 19.84 -49.07 20.82
CA SER A 294 20.54 -48.04 21.60
C SER A 294 21.82 -47.55 20.92
N GLY A 295 22.26 -46.33 21.25
CA GLY A 295 23.64 -45.88 21.06
C GLY A 295 23.77 -44.36 20.96
N ASN A 296 23.78 -43.59 22.06
CA ASN A 296 24.94 -43.12 22.83
C ASN A 296 25.97 -42.24 22.06
N GLY A 297 26.13 -40.98 22.48
CA GLY A 297 27.44 -40.46 22.93
C GLY A 297 28.03 -39.19 22.28
N TYR A 298 28.22 -38.13 23.11
CA TYR A 298 29.39 -37.23 23.28
C TYR A 298 29.84 -36.34 22.07
N SER A 299 30.39 -35.12 22.12
CA SER A 299 31.03 -34.18 23.09
C SER A 299 31.07 -32.78 22.42
N VAL A 300 30.85 -31.65 23.10
CA VAL A 300 31.81 -30.69 23.73
C VAL A 300 33.17 -30.45 23.04
N GLY A 301 33.42 -29.16 22.69
CA GLY A 301 34.73 -28.52 22.45
C GLY A 301 34.75 -27.70 21.13
N GLY A 302 35.06 -26.40 21.03
CA GLY A 302 35.81 -25.47 21.87
C GLY A 302 37.10 -25.02 21.15
N ARG A 303 37.15 -23.78 20.62
CA ARG A 303 38.30 -22.88 20.26
C ARG A 303 37.80 -21.87 19.20
N VAL A 304 37.72 -20.55 19.39
CA VAL A 304 38.69 -19.52 19.82
C VAL A 304 39.94 -19.46 18.93
N TYR A 305 39.88 -18.58 17.92
CA TYR A 305 40.99 -17.76 17.46
C TYR A 305 40.45 -16.37 17.11
N GLY A 306 40.98 -15.36 17.79
CA GLY A 306 40.78 -13.96 17.42
C GLY A 306 41.78 -13.54 16.36
N ASN A 307 41.38 -12.56 15.55
CA ASN A 307 42.29 -11.58 14.97
C ASN A 307 41.56 -10.25 14.81
N ALA A 308 42.24 -9.20 15.25
CA ALA A 308 41.76 -7.84 15.38
C ALA A 308 42.54 -6.94 14.42
N TYR A 309 41.83 -6.26 13.52
CA TYR A 309 42.09 -4.94 12.90
C TYR A 309 40.70 -4.57 12.31
N GLY A 310 39.98 -3.52 12.69
CA GLY A 310 40.40 -2.16 12.95
C GLY A 310 40.02 -1.27 11.76
N SER A 311 38.72 -1.12 11.47
CA SER A 311 38.21 -0.07 10.56
C SER A 311 36.81 0.36 11.00
N VAL A 312 36.70 1.63 11.36
CA VAL A 312 35.49 2.27 11.91
C VAL A 312 34.63 2.70 10.72
N GLY A 313 33.63 1.87 10.40
CA GLY A 313 32.51 2.20 9.52
C GLY A 313 31.22 2.01 10.30
N SER A 314 30.59 3.12 10.70
CA SER A 314 29.34 3.13 11.43
C SER A 314 28.19 2.77 10.47
N TYR A 315 27.91 1.48 10.33
CA TYR A 315 26.69 0.94 9.72
C TYR A 315 25.53 1.12 10.71
N SER A 316 24.55 1.93 10.35
CA SER A 316 23.30 2.10 11.09
C SER A 316 22.31 0.99 10.71
N ASP A 317 21.78 0.33 11.73
CA ASP A 317 20.85 -0.79 11.71
C ASP A 317 19.48 -0.52 11.03
N TYR A 318 18.94 -1.60 10.45
CA TYR A 318 17.60 -1.88 9.90
C TYR A 318 17.32 -1.37 8.47
N GLU A 319 16.66 -2.11 7.59
CA GLU A 319 16.05 -3.44 7.62
C GLU A 319 16.04 -3.88 6.14
N GLU A 320 17.01 -4.69 5.72
CA GLU A 320 16.64 -5.76 4.79
C GLU A 320 15.52 -6.48 5.54
N GLU A 321 14.31 -6.45 5.00
CA GLU A 321 13.42 -7.57 5.27
C GLU A 321 14.30 -8.77 4.91
N ASP A 322 14.76 -9.52 5.92
CA ASP A 322 15.13 -10.91 5.72
C ASP A 322 13.85 -11.54 5.14
N GLU A 323 13.68 -11.40 3.82
CA GLU A 323 13.39 -12.53 2.96
C GLU A 323 14.46 -13.55 3.36
N GLU A 324 14.25 -14.23 4.50
CA GLU A 324 14.66 -15.62 4.61
C GLU A 324 14.15 -16.19 3.29
N GLU A 325 15.09 -16.41 2.37
CA GLU A 325 14.89 -17.13 1.15
C GLU A 325 14.32 -18.48 1.62
N ASP A 326 13.00 -18.54 1.78
CA ASP A 326 12.24 -19.77 1.77
C ASP A 326 12.51 -20.31 0.37
N ASP A 327 13.61 -21.05 0.26
CA ASP A 327 14.15 -21.74 -0.91
C ASP A 327 13.22 -22.91 -1.27
N ASP A 328 11.90 -22.67 -1.25
CA ASP A 328 10.85 -23.51 -1.78
C ASP A 328 10.73 -23.24 -3.28
N SER A 329 11.84 -23.45 -4.00
CA SER A 329 11.81 -23.71 -5.43
C SER A 329 11.21 -25.10 -5.71
N ALA A 330 10.03 -25.38 -5.16
CA ALA A 330 9.15 -26.46 -5.58
C ALA A 330 8.17 -25.93 -6.64
N TYR A 331 8.67 -25.13 -7.60
CA TYR A 331 7.95 -24.93 -8.86
C TYR A 331 8.16 -26.22 -9.67
N SER A 332 7.22 -27.14 -9.50
CA SER A 332 7.17 -28.43 -10.19
C SER A 332 7.41 -28.24 -11.68
N SER A 333 8.61 -28.61 -12.12
CA SER A 333 8.93 -28.86 -13.51
C SER A 333 7.96 -29.92 -14.03
N PHE A 334 7.07 -29.52 -14.93
CA PHE A 334 6.31 -30.43 -15.78
C PHE A 334 7.31 -31.28 -16.58
N SER A 335 7.63 -32.47 -16.05
CA SER A 335 8.34 -33.49 -16.80
C SER A 335 7.46 -33.91 -17.98
N SER A 336 7.92 -33.58 -19.18
CA SER A 336 7.44 -34.16 -20.43
C SER A 336 7.73 -35.67 -20.39
N GLY A 337 6.75 -36.45 -19.92
CA GLY A 337 6.80 -37.89 -19.86
C GLY A 337 6.76 -38.47 -21.27
N GLY A 338 7.88 -39.04 -21.71
CA GLY A 338 7.97 -39.85 -22.90
C GLY A 338 7.06 -41.08 -22.79
N TRP A 339 6.22 -41.25 -23.80
CA TRP A 339 5.38 -42.43 -23.98
C TRP A 339 6.27 -43.63 -24.30
N GLN A 340 6.40 -44.56 -23.35
CA GLN A 340 6.76 -45.94 -23.66
C GLN A 340 5.54 -46.81 -23.36
N GLY A 341 4.98 -47.37 -24.43
CA GLY A 341 3.89 -48.32 -24.34
C GLY A 341 4.43 -49.70 -23.97
N GLU A 342 3.76 -50.35 -23.04
CA GLU A 342 3.72 -51.80 -22.95
C GLU A 342 2.30 -52.24 -22.61
N ASP A 343 1.81 -53.14 -23.45
CA ASP A 343 0.51 -53.79 -23.37
C ASP A 343 0.47 -54.79 -22.21
N ALA A 344 -0.53 -54.67 -21.33
CA ALA A 344 -0.94 -55.76 -20.45
C ALA A 344 -2.45 -55.69 -20.18
N LEU A 345 -3.20 -56.53 -20.89
CA LEU A 345 -4.61 -56.79 -20.69
C LEU A 345 -4.82 -57.52 -19.34
N SER A 346 -5.41 -56.82 -18.37
CA SER A 346 -5.99 -57.44 -17.18
C SER A 346 -7.39 -56.88 -16.95
N SER A 347 -8.38 -57.63 -17.40
CA SER A 347 -9.80 -57.40 -17.17
C SER A 347 -10.19 -57.86 -15.76
N ASN A 348 -10.24 -56.95 -14.81
CA ASN A 348 -10.96 -57.14 -13.55
C ASN A 348 -11.97 -56.00 -13.37
N ALA A 349 -13.20 -56.27 -13.84
CA ALA A 349 -14.37 -55.44 -13.65
C ALA A 349 -14.86 -55.55 -12.21
N ASN A 350 -14.28 -54.75 -11.32
CA ASN A 350 -14.94 -54.31 -10.10
C ASN A 350 -15.18 -52.81 -10.25
N GLU A 351 -16.32 -52.48 -10.87
CA GLU A 351 -16.84 -51.12 -10.97
C GLU A 351 -17.15 -50.59 -9.57
N SER A 352 -16.12 -50.12 -8.88
CA SER A 352 -16.29 -49.21 -7.76
C SER A 352 -17.07 -48.01 -8.29
N PRO A 353 -18.15 -47.57 -7.62
CA PRO A 353 -18.96 -46.46 -8.10
C PRO A 353 -18.03 -45.27 -8.30
N MET A 354 -17.85 -44.90 -9.57
CA MET A 354 -16.94 -43.84 -9.96
C MET A 354 -17.34 -42.60 -9.18
N ASN A 355 -16.47 -42.22 -8.25
CA ASN A 355 -16.56 -40.97 -7.52
C ASN A 355 -16.20 -39.88 -8.54
N SER A 356 -17.12 -39.60 -9.46
CA SER A 356 -16.98 -38.60 -10.50
C SER A 356 -16.85 -37.28 -9.78
N SER A 357 -15.60 -36.83 -9.60
CA SER A 357 -15.31 -35.51 -9.04
C SER A 357 -16.13 -34.51 -9.84
N VAL A 358 -17.17 -33.94 -9.23
CA VAL A 358 -18.02 -32.96 -9.87
C VAL A 358 -17.12 -31.78 -10.18
N ARG A 359 -16.73 -31.65 -11.46
CA ARG A 359 -15.93 -30.52 -11.92
C ARG A 359 -16.85 -29.31 -11.99
N GLY A 360 -16.80 -28.43 -11.00
CA GLY A 360 -17.48 -27.14 -11.05
C GLY A 360 -16.82 -26.17 -12.05
N ILE A 361 -17.54 -25.13 -12.45
CA ILE A 361 -17.03 -23.94 -13.12
C ILE A 361 -17.11 -22.80 -12.10
N VAL A 362 -15.99 -22.11 -11.87
CA VAL A 362 -15.93 -20.90 -11.06
C VAL A 362 -15.63 -19.75 -11.99
N GLU A 363 -16.47 -18.71 -11.94
CA GLU A 363 -16.18 -17.42 -12.56
C GLU A 363 -15.89 -16.41 -11.46
N THR A 364 -14.92 -15.53 -11.67
CA THR A 364 -14.54 -14.50 -10.70
C THR A 364 -14.72 -13.10 -11.27
N SER A 365 -15.18 -12.19 -10.43
CA SER A 365 -15.17 -10.76 -10.70
C SER A 365 -14.81 -10.00 -9.43
N TRP A 366 -14.43 -8.73 -9.53
CA TRP A 366 -14.20 -7.90 -8.34
C TRP A 366 -14.60 -6.44 -8.57
N SER A 367 -14.94 -5.79 -7.46
CA SER A 367 -15.25 -4.37 -7.35
C SER A 367 -14.43 -3.73 -6.22
N PHE A 368 -14.38 -2.41 -6.21
CA PHE A 368 -13.67 -1.63 -5.20
C PHE A 368 -14.65 -0.83 -4.36
N GLN A 369 -14.63 -1.03 -3.05
CA GLN A 369 -15.31 -0.17 -2.09
C GLN A 369 -14.30 0.80 -1.50
N TYR A 370 -14.39 2.03 -1.94
CA TYR A 370 -13.50 3.09 -1.51
C TYR A 370 -13.89 3.64 -0.13
N ALA A 371 -12.88 3.80 0.72
CA ALA A 371 -12.95 4.62 1.92
C ALA A 371 -12.19 5.92 1.67
N THR A 372 -12.80 7.04 2.06
CA THR A 372 -12.15 8.35 1.96
C THR A 372 -10.94 8.41 2.88
N TYR A 373 -9.83 8.93 2.36
CA TYR A 373 -8.64 9.21 3.16
C TYR A 373 -8.89 10.46 4.04
N PRO A 374 -8.93 10.34 5.38
CA PRO A 374 -9.51 11.38 6.24
C PRO A 374 -8.65 12.65 6.35
N TYR A 375 -7.37 12.56 5.98
CA TYR A 375 -6.41 13.62 6.27
C TYR A 375 -6.29 14.69 5.18
N VAL A 376 -6.79 14.44 3.96
CA VAL A 376 -6.75 15.43 2.86
C VAL A 376 -7.47 16.72 3.25
N TYR A 377 -8.59 16.57 3.94
CA TYR A 377 -9.51 17.66 4.30
C TYR A 377 -9.45 18.02 5.79
N ALA A 378 -8.36 17.65 6.48
CA ALA A 378 -8.17 18.04 7.87
C ALA A 378 -8.16 19.57 8.03
N ARG A 379 -8.75 20.08 9.12
CA ARG A 379 -8.72 21.52 9.47
C ARG A 379 -7.30 22.02 9.72
N ASP A 380 -6.49 21.18 10.34
CA ASP A 380 -5.11 21.49 10.62
C ASP A 380 -4.31 21.50 9.31
N GLU A 381 -3.77 22.67 8.97
CA GLU A 381 -2.98 22.91 7.76
C GLU A 381 -1.77 21.96 7.69
N ALA A 382 -1.13 21.64 8.83
CA ALA A 382 0.00 20.73 8.88
C ALA A 382 -0.44 19.29 8.58
N VAL A 383 -1.53 18.82 9.18
CA VAL A 383 -2.07 17.48 8.94
C VAL A 383 -2.51 17.32 7.48
N SER A 384 -3.20 18.32 6.92
CA SER A 384 -3.60 18.32 5.50
C SER A 384 -2.38 18.34 4.57
N PHE A 385 -1.35 19.13 4.90
CA PHE A 385 -0.11 19.18 4.14
C PHE A 385 0.61 17.82 4.13
N LEU A 386 0.80 17.21 5.31
CA LEU A 386 1.43 15.90 5.44
C LEU A 386 0.61 14.82 4.74
N GLY A 387 -0.73 14.85 4.89
CA GLY A 387 -1.63 13.95 4.17
C GLY A 387 -1.47 14.02 2.65
N LYS A 388 -1.31 15.23 2.07
CA LYS A 388 -1.05 15.40 0.63
C LYS A 388 0.32 14.86 0.21
N CYS A 389 1.36 15.12 1.00
CA CYS A 389 2.70 14.59 0.74
C CYS A 389 2.72 13.05 0.81
N PHE A 390 2.03 12.48 1.80
CA PHE A 390 1.85 11.04 1.95
C PHE A 390 1.17 10.42 0.72
N LEU A 391 0.05 11.01 0.26
CA LEU A 391 -0.64 10.54 -0.94
C LEU A 391 0.26 10.56 -2.18
N LEU A 392 1.08 11.61 -2.37
CA LEU A 392 2.07 11.62 -3.46
C LEU A 392 3.12 10.51 -3.32
N GLY A 393 3.54 10.21 -2.09
CA GLY A 393 4.40 9.06 -1.81
C GLY A 393 3.73 7.74 -2.20
N GLU A 394 2.44 7.59 -1.91
CA GLU A 394 1.67 6.41 -2.28
C GLU A 394 1.45 6.29 -3.80
N GLU A 395 1.27 7.41 -4.52
CA GLU A 395 1.19 7.41 -5.99
C GLU A 395 2.47 6.87 -6.66
N LEU A 396 3.61 6.85 -5.98
CA LEU A 396 4.85 6.25 -6.49
C LEU A 396 4.84 4.71 -6.45
N TYR A 397 3.90 4.08 -5.73
CA TYR A 397 3.92 2.63 -5.51
C TYR A 397 3.81 1.79 -6.79
N PRO A 398 2.92 2.09 -7.76
CA PRO A 398 2.90 1.35 -9.02
C PRO A 398 4.22 1.46 -9.80
N LEU A 399 4.91 2.60 -9.71
CA LEU A 399 6.21 2.82 -10.33
C LEU A 399 7.30 2.00 -9.65
N LEU A 400 7.25 1.87 -8.32
CA LEU A 400 8.15 1.02 -7.56
C LEU A 400 8.03 -0.44 -8.00
N VAL A 401 6.81 -0.99 -8.04
CA VAL A 401 6.56 -2.38 -8.47
C VAL A 401 7.03 -2.62 -9.91
N ASN A 402 6.73 -1.70 -10.82
CA ASN A 402 7.21 -1.81 -12.19
C ASN A 402 8.75 -1.75 -12.28
N MET A 403 9.39 -0.84 -11.54
CA MET A 403 10.85 -0.67 -11.55
C MET A 403 11.57 -1.89 -10.96
N LYS A 404 11.05 -2.52 -9.89
CA LYS A 404 11.52 -3.83 -9.40
C LYS A 404 11.44 -4.88 -10.51
N GLY A 405 10.31 -4.96 -11.19
CA GLY A 405 10.13 -5.84 -12.35
C GLY A 405 11.14 -5.59 -13.48
N VAL A 406 11.52 -4.34 -13.73
CA VAL A 406 12.52 -3.97 -14.76
C VAL A 406 13.93 -4.41 -14.35
N VAL A 407 14.32 -4.16 -13.09
CA VAL A 407 15.60 -4.61 -12.53
C VAL A 407 15.72 -6.14 -12.61
N GLU A 408 14.62 -6.84 -12.31
CA GLU A 408 14.51 -8.30 -12.38
C GLU A 408 14.31 -8.87 -13.79
N LYS A 409 14.23 -8.01 -14.83
CA LYS A 409 13.96 -8.39 -16.22
C LYS A 409 12.62 -9.13 -16.43
N LYS A 410 11.64 -8.89 -15.55
CA LYS A 410 10.28 -9.43 -15.63
C LYS A 410 9.31 -8.49 -16.35
N GLU A 411 9.62 -7.18 -16.37
CA GLU A 411 8.77 -6.11 -16.91
C GLU A 411 9.59 -5.10 -17.73
N PHE A 412 8.90 -4.18 -18.42
CA PHE A 412 9.49 -3.07 -19.16
C PHE A 412 9.10 -1.72 -18.57
N PHE A 413 10.01 -0.74 -18.60
CA PHE A 413 9.74 0.62 -18.16
C PHE A 413 9.12 1.44 -19.29
N GLN A 414 7.83 1.75 -19.18
CA GLN A 414 7.09 2.46 -20.22
C GLN A 414 7.28 3.98 -20.11
N ARG A 415 7.09 4.70 -21.23
CA ARG A 415 7.11 6.17 -21.27
C ARG A 415 6.12 6.80 -20.30
N ASP A 416 4.94 6.20 -20.13
CA ASP A 416 3.92 6.71 -19.20
C ASP A 416 4.38 6.63 -17.75
N ASN A 417 5.18 5.61 -17.39
CA ASN A 417 5.77 5.50 -16.05
C ASN A 417 6.76 6.65 -15.80
N TYR A 418 7.56 7.03 -16.80
CA TYR A 418 8.42 8.20 -16.73
C TYR A 418 7.63 9.51 -16.58
N LEU A 419 6.57 9.68 -17.38
CA LEU A 419 5.74 10.88 -17.33
C LEU A 419 5.03 11.03 -15.98
N MET A 420 4.54 9.92 -15.41
CA MET A 420 3.96 9.87 -14.08
C MET A 420 5.00 10.24 -13.02
N LEU A 421 6.19 9.63 -13.04
CA LEU A 421 7.29 9.95 -12.12
C LEU A 421 7.69 11.43 -12.17
N ALA A 422 7.83 11.98 -13.38
CA ALA A 422 8.16 13.39 -13.58
C ALA A 422 7.02 14.34 -13.16
N SER A 423 5.76 13.89 -13.26
CA SER A 423 4.60 14.63 -12.78
C SER A 423 4.56 14.67 -11.25
N ILE A 424 4.69 13.53 -10.58
CA ILE A 424 4.71 13.41 -9.12
C ILE A 424 5.84 14.25 -8.54
N ARG A 425 7.05 14.17 -9.12
CA ARG A 425 8.17 15.02 -8.71
C ARG A 425 7.82 16.52 -8.78
N ARG A 426 7.20 16.99 -9.86
CA ARG A 426 6.82 18.41 -9.99
C ARG A 426 5.77 18.82 -8.95
N SER A 427 4.79 17.97 -8.69
CA SER A 427 3.81 18.20 -7.62
C SER A 427 4.50 18.28 -6.25
N PHE A 428 5.46 17.38 -5.99
CA PHE A 428 6.19 17.35 -4.74
C PHE A 428 7.08 18.60 -4.54
N VAL A 429 7.73 19.09 -5.61
CA VAL A 429 8.41 20.41 -5.60
C VAL A 429 7.43 21.51 -5.18
N GLY A 430 6.22 21.54 -5.75
CA GLY A 430 5.21 22.55 -5.42
C GLY A 430 4.81 22.55 -3.94
N HIS A 431 4.70 21.39 -3.30
CA HIS A 431 4.44 21.29 -1.86
C HIS A 431 5.64 21.75 -1.02
N ILE A 432 6.87 21.38 -1.41
CA ILE A 432 8.07 21.84 -0.69
C ILE A 432 8.25 23.36 -0.85
N GLU A 433 7.97 23.93 -2.01
CA GLU A 433 7.96 25.38 -2.20
C GLU A 433 6.93 26.07 -1.31
N GLU A 434 5.75 25.46 -1.11
CA GLU A 434 4.74 25.96 -0.17
C GLU A 434 5.26 26.01 1.27
N LEU A 435 6.03 25.02 1.69
CA LEU A 435 6.71 24.97 2.99
C LEU A 435 7.71 26.11 3.20
N HIS A 436 8.38 26.55 2.12
CA HIS A 436 9.34 27.65 2.15
C HIS A 436 8.73 29.05 1.99
N LYS A 437 7.44 29.16 1.67
CA LYS A 437 6.80 30.48 1.57
C LYS A 437 6.95 31.23 2.90
N PRO A 438 7.13 32.57 2.90
CA PRO A 438 7.33 33.36 4.12
C PRO A 438 6.17 33.32 5.13
N ARG A 439 5.07 32.61 4.82
CA ARG A 439 3.95 32.36 5.71
C ARG A 439 4.42 31.45 6.84
N ARG A 440 4.81 32.05 7.97
CA ARG A 440 5.29 31.35 9.17
C ARG A 440 4.30 30.35 9.78
N THR A 441 3.04 30.29 9.32
CA THR A 441 1.99 29.45 9.92
C THR A 441 2.26 27.96 9.73
N LEU A 442 2.45 27.49 8.49
CA LEU A 442 2.59 26.06 8.20
C LEU A 442 3.83 25.45 8.86
N ARG A 443 5.00 26.09 8.73
CA ARG A 443 6.24 25.58 9.34
C ARG A 443 6.16 25.51 10.87
N ASN A 444 5.51 26.49 11.50
CA ASN A 444 5.28 26.48 12.95
C ASN A 444 4.28 25.38 13.34
N SER A 445 3.22 25.16 12.55
CA SER A 445 2.26 24.08 12.78
C SER A 445 2.92 22.71 12.62
N LEU A 446 3.78 22.52 11.61
CA LEU A 446 4.54 21.27 11.42
C LEU A 446 5.52 21.00 12.56
N ARG A 447 6.21 22.03 13.07
CA ARG A 447 7.08 21.89 14.26
C ARG A 447 6.28 21.47 15.49
N LYS A 448 5.10 22.06 15.71
CA LYS A 448 4.21 21.66 16.81
C LYS A 448 3.73 20.22 16.65
N PHE A 449 3.30 19.86 15.44
CA PHE A 449 2.84 18.50 15.13
C PHE A 449 3.95 17.47 15.35
N SER A 450 5.14 17.72 14.81
CA SER A 450 6.33 16.88 14.99
C SER A 450 6.71 16.73 16.47
N TYR A 451 6.65 17.82 17.25
CA TYR A 451 6.86 17.75 18.70
C TYR A 451 5.85 16.83 19.40
N HIS A 452 4.55 16.92 19.04
CA HIS A 452 3.52 16.06 19.62
C HIS A 452 3.70 14.59 19.23
N MET A 453 4.04 14.32 17.97
CA MET A 453 4.34 12.96 17.49
C MET A 453 5.54 12.35 18.20
N ASN A 454 6.64 13.11 18.33
CA ASN A 454 7.85 12.66 19.03
C ASN A 454 7.57 12.42 20.51
N LYS A 455 6.87 13.35 21.18
CA LYS A 455 6.48 13.21 22.58
C LYS A 455 5.67 11.93 22.81
N GLN A 456 4.68 11.68 21.95
CA GLN A 456 3.91 10.44 22.02
C GLN A 456 4.84 9.22 21.87
N GLN A 457 5.67 9.16 20.83
CA GLN A 457 6.54 8.01 20.61
C GLN A 457 7.48 7.73 21.80
N ILE A 458 8.06 8.77 22.39
CA ILE A 458 8.92 8.66 23.58
C ILE A 458 8.16 8.06 24.76
N GLU A 459 6.96 8.57 25.05
CA GLU A 459 6.13 8.07 26.15
C GLU A 459 5.72 6.60 25.99
N SER A 460 5.54 6.12 24.74
CA SER A 460 5.10 4.74 24.52
C SER A 460 6.21 3.70 24.52
N TYR A 461 7.41 4.03 24.05
CA TYR A 461 8.47 3.04 23.86
C TYR A 461 9.59 3.09 24.91
N GLY A 462 9.61 4.12 25.76
CA GLY A 462 10.67 4.28 26.77
C GLY A 462 12.08 4.31 26.17
N VAL A 463 12.20 4.65 24.89
CA VAL A 463 13.47 4.65 24.16
C VAL A 463 14.27 5.87 24.58
N ASP A 464 15.53 5.64 24.95
CA ASP A 464 16.47 6.71 25.30
C ASP A 464 16.57 7.73 24.16
N ASN A 465 16.33 9.01 24.50
CA ASN A 465 16.27 10.16 23.59
C ASN A 465 17.56 10.42 22.77
N ASN A 466 18.61 9.62 22.93
CA ASN A 466 19.96 9.93 22.44
C ASN A 466 20.29 9.45 21.02
N ILE A 467 19.42 8.67 20.36
CA ILE A 467 19.80 8.02 19.07
C ILE A 467 18.95 8.49 17.87
N ARG A 468 17.83 9.18 18.09
CA ARG A 468 17.06 9.68 16.95
C ARG A 468 17.62 11.00 16.47
N ASP A 469 18.19 10.94 15.27
CA ASP A 469 18.58 12.09 14.46
C ASP A 469 17.35 13.01 14.36
N ASP A 470 17.38 14.13 15.10
CA ASP A 470 16.29 15.11 15.19
C ASP A 470 16.22 15.93 13.90
N ARG A 471 16.07 15.22 12.78
CA ARG A 471 15.92 15.80 11.45
C ARG A 471 14.52 16.37 11.38
N SER A 472 14.45 17.68 11.17
CA SER A 472 13.18 18.35 10.99
C SER A 472 12.50 17.89 9.69
N VAL A 473 11.17 17.85 9.70
CA VAL A 473 10.36 17.34 8.58
C VAL A 473 10.70 18.02 7.25
N ASP A 474 11.03 19.31 7.25
CA ASP A 474 11.48 20.05 6.06
C ASP A 474 12.75 19.44 5.46
N ILE A 475 13.77 19.16 6.27
CA ILE A 475 15.04 18.56 5.81
C ILE A 475 14.80 17.16 5.21
N VAL A 476 13.94 16.37 5.85
CA VAL A 476 13.60 15.03 5.37
C VAL A 476 12.90 15.10 4.00
N LEU A 477 11.94 16.00 3.83
CA LEU A 477 11.23 16.15 2.55
C LEU A 477 12.13 16.68 1.44
N GLU A 478 13.04 17.61 1.73
CA GLU A 478 14.06 18.05 0.78
C GLU A 478 14.97 16.89 0.34
N SER A 479 15.40 16.04 1.29
CA SER A 479 16.20 14.84 1.00
C SER A 479 15.45 13.83 0.12
N ALA A 480 14.17 13.59 0.42
CA ALA A 480 13.31 12.76 -0.39
C ALA A 480 13.17 13.31 -1.82
N LEU A 481 12.93 14.62 -1.97
CA LEU A 481 12.80 15.27 -3.27
C LEU A 481 14.09 15.18 -4.10
N LEU A 482 15.26 15.36 -3.48
CA LEU A 482 16.56 15.20 -4.15
C LEU A 482 16.74 13.75 -4.64
N SER A 483 16.37 12.77 -3.82
CA SER A 483 16.42 11.35 -4.18
C SER A 483 15.48 11.04 -5.35
N LEU A 484 14.26 11.55 -5.32
CA LEU A 484 13.30 11.43 -6.42
C LEU A 484 13.81 12.10 -7.71
N GLY A 485 14.50 13.24 -7.60
CA GLY A 485 15.18 13.90 -8.72
C GLY A 485 16.25 13.00 -9.37
N ARG A 486 17.10 12.38 -8.56
CA ARG A 486 18.12 11.42 -9.04
C ARG A 486 17.48 10.23 -9.75
N CYS A 487 16.40 9.68 -9.20
CA CYS A 487 15.65 8.61 -9.86
C CYS A 487 15.17 9.04 -11.25
N VAL A 488 14.50 10.20 -11.36
CA VAL A 488 14.03 10.76 -12.64
C VAL A 488 15.17 10.89 -13.65
N ASP A 489 16.32 11.43 -13.24
CA ASP A 489 17.46 11.67 -14.13
C ASP A 489 18.07 10.36 -14.66
N LEU A 490 18.19 9.34 -13.80
CA LEU A 490 18.72 8.03 -14.17
C LEU A 490 17.83 7.29 -15.18
N VAL A 491 16.49 7.37 -15.03
CA VAL A 491 15.55 6.65 -15.90
C VAL A 491 15.15 7.45 -17.15
N LYS A 492 15.47 8.76 -17.20
CA LYS A 492 15.15 9.66 -18.30
C LYS A 492 15.56 9.15 -19.69
N PRO A 493 16.74 8.54 -19.90
CA PRO A 493 17.13 8.06 -21.22
C PRO A 493 16.16 7.00 -21.76
N ALA A 494 15.70 6.07 -20.91
CA ALA A 494 14.71 5.07 -21.25
C ALA A 494 13.31 5.68 -21.41
N GLY A 495 12.90 6.55 -20.48
CA GLY A 495 11.58 7.19 -20.50
C GLY A 495 11.35 8.08 -21.72
N LEU A 496 12.40 8.73 -22.23
CA LEU A 496 12.35 9.56 -23.44
C LEU A 496 12.69 8.79 -24.72
N LEU A 497 12.96 7.49 -24.64
CA LEU A 497 13.35 6.63 -25.77
C LEU A 497 14.59 7.18 -26.51
N VAL A 498 15.50 7.83 -25.77
CA VAL A 498 16.73 8.42 -26.34
C VAL A 498 17.88 7.41 -26.30
N ASN A 499 18.03 6.69 -25.18
CA ASN A 499 19.08 5.69 -24.99
C ASN A 499 18.60 4.57 -24.05
N SER A 500 19.28 3.43 -24.07
CA SER A 500 19.10 2.38 -23.06
C SER A 500 19.74 2.78 -21.72
N VAL A 501 19.15 2.32 -20.61
CA VAL A 501 19.66 2.50 -19.25
C VAL A 501 20.31 1.21 -18.78
N SER A 502 21.50 1.30 -18.17
CA SER A 502 22.25 0.12 -17.72
C SER A 502 21.58 -0.56 -16.52
N LYS A 503 21.88 -1.85 -16.27
CA LYS A 503 21.34 -2.55 -15.08
C LYS A 503 21.71 -1.83 -13.77
N ALA A 504 22.95 -1.38 -13.65
CA ALA A 504 23.43 -0.64 -12.48
C ALA A 504 22.70 0.69 -12.30
N ASP A 505 22.35 1.38 -13.39
CA ASP A 505 21.55 2.62 -13.32
C ASP A 505 20.12 2.35 -12.87
N TRP A 506 19.51 1.25 -13.33
CA TRP A 506 18.18 0.83 -12.86
C TRP A 506 18.18 0.50 -11.36
N GLU A 507 19.20 -0.22 -10.87
CA GLU A 507 19.34 -0.53 -9.44
C GLU A 507 19.52 0.75 -8.61
N ARG A 508 20.34 1.70 -9.08
CA ARG A 508 20.50 3.02 -8.43
C ARG A 508 19.20 3.84 -8.45
N ALA A 509 18.46 3.81 -9.55
CA ALA A 509 17.17 4.50 -9.66
C ALA A 509 16.14 3.89 -8.71
N LEU A 510 16.07 2.56 -8.62
CA LEU A 510 15.21 1.84 -7.69
C LEU A 510 15.52 2.21 -6.24
N HIS A 511 16.78 2.15 -5.84
CA HIS A 511 17.19 2.54 -4.49
C HIS A 511 16.85 4.01 -4.18
N ALA A 512 17.04 4.92 -5.15
CA ALA A 512 16.67 6.33 -4.98
C ALA A 512 15.16 6.53 -4.83
N LEU A 513 14.34 5.76 -5.55
CA LEU A 513 12.88 5.75 -5.43
C LEU A 513 12.44 5.21 -4.07
N GLU A 514 12.95 4.06 -3.65
CA GLU A 514 12.67 3.44 -2.36
C GLU A 514 13.04 4.36 -1.21
N HIS A 515 14.22 4.98 -1.26
CA HIS A 515 14.65 5.96 -0.28
C HIS A 515 13.68 7.15 -0.19
N SER A 516 13.28 7.73 -1.33
CA SER A 516 12.32 8.83 -1.35
C SER A 516 10.97 8.44 -0.75
N MET A 517 10.43 7.27 -1.14
CA MET A 517 9.15 6.79 -0.64
C MET A 517 9.18 6.50 0.86
N ARG A 518 10.26 5.88 1.34
CA ARG A 518 10.47 5.59 2.77
C ARG A 518 10.47 6.85 3.60
N GLU A 519 11.31 7.84 3.24
CA GLU A 519 11.38 9.11 3.96
C GLU A 519 10.00 9.81 3.97
N ILE A 520 9.29 9.87 2.83
CA ILE A 520 7.93 10.43 2.77
C ILE A 520 6.97 9.68 3.71
N ARG A 521 6.91 8.35 3.64
CA ARG A 521 6.00 7.54 4.46
C ARG A 521 6.28 7.70 5.95
N GLU A 522 7.55 7.74 6.34
CA GLU A 522 7.96 7.84 7.74
C GLU A 522 7.58 9.17 8.37
N VAL A 523 7.72 10.29 7.65
CA VAL A 523 7.44 11.63 8.22
C VAL A 523 6.07 12.21 7.85
N CYS A 524 5.42 11.71 6.80
CA CYS A 524 4.17 12.29 6.29
C CYS A 524 2.92 11.51 6.64
N ASP A 525 3.00 10.27 7.12
CA ASP A 525 1.80 9.53 7.52
C ASP A 525 1.22 10.18 8.79
N PRO A 526 0.10 10.95 8.69
CA PRO A 526 -0.47 11.63 9.83
C PRO A 526 -1.39 10.69 10.63
N ASP A 527 -1.38 9.39 10.30
CA ASP A 527 -2.29 8.43 10.89
C ASP A 527 -2.05 8.25 12.39
N ARG A 528 -3.15 8.18 13.12
CA ARG A 528 -3.15 8.17 14.59
C ARG A 528 -4.11 7.12 15.11
N PRO A 529 -3.92 6.62 16.34
CA PRO A 529 -4.92 5.75 16.97
C PRO A 529 -6.26 6.49 17.08
N LEU A 530 -7.35 5.72 16.99
CA LEU A 530 -8.69 6.19 17.30
C LEU A 530 -8.76 6.65 18.75
N SER A 531 -9.44 7.76 19.00
CA SER A 531 -9.78 8.13 20.37
C SER A 531 -10.94 7.29 20.89
N PRO A 532 -11.09 7.11 22.21
CA PRO A 532 -12.23 6.40 22.80
C PRO A 532 -13.60 6.98 22.37
N THR A 533 -13.66 8.29 22.06
CA THR A 533 -14.90 8.98 21.64
C THR A 533 -15.24 8.76 20.17
N GLU A 534 -14.31 8.25 19.37
CA GLU A 534 -14.49 7.90 17.95
C GLU A 534 -14.93 6.43 17.76
N TRP A 535 -14.84 5.63 18.81
CA TRP A 535 -15.18 4.20 18.81
C TRP A 535 -16.69 3.99 18.65
N GLY A 536 -17.11 3.05 17.79
CA GLY A 536 -18.52 2.68 17.58
C GLY A 536 -19.37 3.63 16.70
N LYS A 537 -18.81 4.75 16.23
CA LYS A 537 -19.51 5.71 15.35
C LYS A 537 -19.39 5.32 13.87
N LEU A 538 -20.54 5.15 13.20
CA LEU A 538 -20.65 4.84 11.76
C LEU A 538 -20.50 6.07 10.85
N VAL A 539 -20.93 7.22 11.36
CA VAL A 539 -21.03 8.46 10.62
C VAL A 539 -20.29 9.52 11.42
N GLU A 540 -19.41 10.25 10.75
CA GLU A 540 -19.12 11.63 11.14
C GLU A 540 -20.44 12.40 10.92
N GLU A 541 -21.33 12.43 11.92
CA GLU A 541 -22.61 13.18 11.87
C GLU A 541 -22.30 14.66 11.66
N ASP A 542 -22.16 15.03 10.38
CA ASP A 542 -21.18 16.02 9.92
C ASP A 542 -19.78 15.73 10.49
N PRO A 543 -18.68 15.88 9.75
CA PRO A 543 -17.40 15.99 10.41
C PRO A 543 -17.55 17.15 11.40
N PRO A 544 -17.41 16.98 12.74
CA PRO A 544 -16.74 18.03 13.49
C PRO A 544 -15.33 18.02 12.91
N MET A 545 -15.19 18.64 11.72
CA MET A 545 -14.03 18.64 10.84
C MET A 545 -12.82 18.66 11.75
N LEU A 546 -12.11 17.53 11.81
CA LEU A 546 -11.19 17.12 12.88
C LEU A 546 -10.62 18.31 13.70
N ASP A 547 -11.23 18.60 14.85
CA ASP A 547 -10.83 19.73 15.72
C ASP A 547 -9.62 19.33 16.59
N ILE A 548 -8.58 18.77 15.94
CA ILE A 548 -7.35 18.23 16.56
C ILE A 548 -6.60 19.30 17.39
N GLY A 549 -6.92 20.59 17.22
CA GLY A 549 -6.29 21.70 17.92
C GLY A 549 -7.03 22.29 19.13
N ARG A 550 -8.27 21.88 19.47
CA ARG A 550 -9.06 22.58 20.50
C ARG A 550 -9.09 21.96 21.90
N GLU A 551 -8.78 20.67 22.06
CA GLU A 551 -8.85 20.04 23.39
C GLU A 551 -7.81 20.60 24.37
N VAL A 552 -6.62 21.00 23.89
CA VAL A 552 -5.56 21.54 24.75
C VAL A 552 -5.87 22.97 25.24
N THR A 553 -6.70 23.74 24.52
CA THR A 553 -7.02 25.11 24.91
C THR A 553 -8.10 25.19 26.00
N ARG A 554 -8.97 24.17 26.10
CA ARG A 554 -10.03 24.13 27.14
C ARG A 554 -9.48 23.86 28.53
N GLU A 555 -8.39 23.10 28.67
CA GLU A 555 -7.72 22.91 29.96
C GLU A 555 -7.02 24.18 30.47
N ARG A 556 -6.64 25.11 29.59
CA ARG A 556 -6.10 26.42 30.00
C ARG A 556 -7.19 27.40 30.45
N GLN A 557 -8.36 27.41 29.79
CA GLN A 557 -9.46 28.28 30.20
C GLN A 557 -10.04 27.89 31.56
N HIS A 558 -10.11 26.61 31.89
CA HIS A 558 -10.54 26.17 33.23
C HIS A 558 -9.53 26.50 34.35
N LYS A 559 -8.27 26.81 34.01
CA LYS A 559 -7.26 27.20 34.99
C LYS A 559 -7.19 28.71 35.22
N GLU A 560 -7.67 29.52 34.28
CA GLU A 560 -7.72 30.99 34.43
C GLU A 560 -9.04 31.49 35.06
N GLU A 561 -10.13 30.72 34.98
CA GLU A 561 -11.40 31.07 35.66
C GLU A 561 -11.45 30.63 37.14
N GLY A 562 -10.42 29.94 37.64
CA GLY A 562 -10.33 29.44 39.02
C GLY A 562 -9.77 30.43 40.06
N ASP A 563 -9.13 31.52 39.65
CA ASP A 563 -8.35 32.39 40.55
C ASP A 563 -8.97 33.79 40.79
N VAL A 564 -10.26 34.00 40.48
CA VAL A 564 -10.92 35.33 40.56
C VAL A 564 -11.77 35.56 41.82
N TYR A 565 -11.68 34.71 42.86
CA TYR A 565 -12.27 35.05 44.17
C TYR A 565 -11.35 34.66 45.33
N ASN A 566 -10.56 35.63 45.79
CA ASN A 566 -10.26 35.89 47.20
C ASN A 566 -9.61 37.27 47.32
N GLU A 567 -10.46 38.30 47.34
CA GLU A 567 -10.14 39.64 47.80
C GLU A 567 -10.62 39.77 49.27
N ALA A 568 -9.87 40.57 50.04
CA ALA A 568 -10.04 40.95 51.45
C ALA A 568 -9.31 40.07 52.49
N ASP A 569 -8.13 40.53 52.90
CA ASP A 569 -8.04 41.19 54.21
C ASP A 569 -6.85 42.16 54.27
N ASP A 570 -7.15 43.32 54.86
CA ASP A 570 -6.27 44.44 55.19
C ASP A 570 -4.97 44.01 55.89
N ILE A 571 -3.89 44.76 55.66
CA ILE A 571 -3.09 45.44 56.71
C ILE A 571 -2.10 46.40 56.04
N ASN A 572 -2.29 47.67 56.39
CA ASN A 572 -1.42 48.82 56.19
C ASN A 572 -0.31 48.85 57.26
N TYR A 573 0.94 49.17 56.87
CA TYR A 573 1.87 50.14 57.50
C TYR A 573 3.33 49.82 57.15
N GLY A 574 4.08 50.83 56.68
CA GLY A 574 5.53 50.90 56.91
C GLY A 574 6.39 51.45 55.79
N ASP A 575 6.32 52.77 55.57
CA ASP A 575 7.48 53.59 55.18
C ASP A 575 8.74 53.16 55.96
N VAL A 576 9.88 52.93 55.30
CA VAL A 576 11.23 53.37 55.72
C VAL A 576 12.25 53.19 54.56
N ASN A 577 12.85 54.32 54.17
CA ASN A 577 14.19 54.59 53.61
C ASN A 577 14.71 53.88 52.34
N ASP A 578 14.79 54.68 51.27
CA ASP A 578 15.98 55.47 50.92
C ASP A 578 17.35 54.80 51.17
N ASN A 579 17.99 54.34 50.10
CA ASN A 579 19.42 54.58 49.90
C ASN A 579 19.80 54.40 48.43
N SER A 580 20.23 55.53 47.88
CA SER A 580 21.00 55.72 46.67
C SER A 580 22.25 54.84 46.61
N TYR A 581 22.55 54.30 45.43
CA TYR A 581 23.93 54.20 44.98
C TYR A 581 24.01 54.64 43.52
N HIS A 582 24.95 55.56 43.33
CA HIS A 582 25.37 56.26 42.14
C HIS A 582 25.98 55.35 41.06
N ASP A 583 25.87 55.84 39.82
CA ASP A 583 26.89 55.91 38.76
C ASP A 583 27.86 54.74 38.54
N GLU A 584 28.00 54.26 37.29
CA GLU A 584 28.96 54.83 36.33
C GLU A 584 29.02 53.98 35.02
N LEU A 585 29.12 54.69 33.90
CA LEU A 585 29.82 54.36 32.64
C LEU A 585 29.12 53.55 31.53
N ASP A 586 28.56 54.33 30.60
CA ASP A 586 28.78 54.22 29.15
C ASP A 586 30.24 53.95 28.79
N LEU A 587 30.52 53.05 27.83
CA LEU A 587 31.45 53.25 26.69
C LEU A 587 31.67 51.95 25.86
N PHE A 588 31.89 52.16 24.56
CA PHE A 588 32.24 51.26 23.44
C PHE A 588 31.04 50.68 22.66
N ARG A 589 30.57 51.30 21.55
CA ARG A 589 31.19 51.80 20.30
C ARG A 589 31.46 50.70 19.27
N ASP A 590 30.86 50.93 18.11
CA ASP A 590 30.85 50.18 16.85
C ASP A 590 32.22 49.69 16.34
N GLU A 591 32.19 48.55 15.66
CA GLU A 591 32.78 48.32 14.33
C GLU A 591 31.90 47.36 13.52
#